data_AF-H0QHA0-F1
#
_entry.id   AF-H0QHA0-F1
#
_cell.length_a   1.000
_cell.length_b   1.000
_cell.length_c   1.000
_cell.angle_alpha   90.00
_cell.angle_beta   90.00
_cell.angle_gamma   90.00
#
_symmetry.space_group_name_H-M   'P 1'
#
loop_
_entity.id
_entity.type
_entity.pdbx_description
1 polymer ?
#
loop_
_entity_poly.entity_id
_entity_poly.type
_entity_poly.pdbx_seq_one_letter_code
_entity_poly.pdbx_strand_id
1 'polypeptide(L)'
;MKSNAPDGGPEPSRAEPTGMDDAAARIAELLTIKPKWRGWIHTVTAPLALIAGIALVAVAPTPDRKITSAIYALTGVLLFGISAVYHRGNWSPGVKRVLKRLDHTNIMLVIAGSYTPLAWSLLDRPTAVFLLWLIWSAAILGVLFRLLWTDAPRWLYVPIYIGLGCGSLFYLPAFFAASVPAALLICVGGALYIAGAVFYALKKPNISYRHFGFHELFHAFTVLAFAAHFAAILIAVLS
;
A
#
# COMPACT_ATOMS: atom_id res chain seq x y z
N MET A 1 -12.31 79.20 -19.84
CA MET A 1 -12.79 78.06 -19.03
C MET A 1 -12.33 76.77 -19.71
N LYS A 2 -11.83 75.82 -18.94
CA LYS A 2 -10.86 74.77 -19.32
C LYS A 2 -11.42 73.71 -20.30
N SER A 3 -10.58 73.33 -21.27
CA SER A 3 -10.74 72.16 -22.15
C SER A 3 -10.29 70.90 -21.40
N ASN A 4 -11.19 69.93 -21.21
CA ASN A 4 -10.86 68.60 -20.67
C ASN A 4 -10.62 67.62 -21.84
N ALA A 5 -9.37 67.20 -22.02
CA ALA A 5 -9.05 66.01 -22.80
C ALA A 5 -9.10 64.77 -21.88
N PRO A 6 -9.51 63.58 -22.36
CA PRO A 6 -9.46 62.36 -21.57
C PRO A 6 -8.01 61.87 -21.47
N ASP A 7 -7.60 61.54 -20.25
CA ASP A 7 -6.30 60.99 -19.91
C ASP A 7 -6.17 59.56 -20.45
N GLY A 8 -5.39 59.38 -21.52
CA GLY A 8 -5.08 58.10 -22.13
C GLY A 8 -3.97 57.39 -21.37
N GLY A 9 -4.30 56.83 -20.20
CA GLY A 9 -3.41 55.91 -19.51
C GLY A 9 -3.16 54.65 -20.35
N PRO A 10 -1.94 54.08 -20.36
CA PRO A 10 -1.66 52.87 -21.12
C PRO A 10 -2.53 51.72 -20.60
N GLU A 11 -3.25 51.05 -21.50
CA GLU A 11 -3.92 49.80 -21.17
C GLU A 11 -2.91 48.81 -20.57
N PRO A 12 -3.25 48.08 -19.49
CA PRO A 12 -2.37 47.05 -18.98
C PRO A 12 -2.17 46.02 -20.10
N SER A 13 -0.94 45.95 -20.62
CA SER A 13 -0.51 44.93 -21.56
C SER A 13 -0.94 43.57 -21.01
N ARG A 14 -1.96 42.96 -21.60
CA ARG A 14 -2.29 41.55 -21.36
C ARG A 14 -1.07 40.77 -21.78
N ALA A 15 -0.24 40.35 -20.82
CA ALA A 15 0.87 39.48 -21.07
C ALA A 15 0.34 38.26 -21.85
N GLU A 16 0.85 38.04 -23.06
CA GLU A 16 0.51 36.84 -23.82
C GLU A 16 0.90 35.63 -22.97
N PRO A 17 0.06 34.58 -22.91
CA PRO A 17 0.37 33.38 -22.16
C PRO A 17 1.71 32.84 -22.67
N THR A 18 2.69 32.72 -21.77
CA THR A 18 3.99 32.18 -22.17
C THR A 18 3.82 30.68 -22.44
N GLY A 19 4.55 30.11 -23.39
CA GLY A 19 4.49 28.66 -23.66
C GLY A 19 4.80 27.77 -22.45
N MET A 20 5.38 28.34 -21.39
CA MET A 20 5.62 27.68 -20.10
C MET A 20 4.36 27.59 -19.23
N ASP A 21 3.49 28.60 -19.25
CA ASP A 21 2.20 28.58 -18.56
C ASP A 21 1.25 27.55 -19.19
N ASP A 22 1.26 27.44 -20.52
CA ASP A 22 0.50 26.44 -21.26
C ASP A 22 1.00 25.01 -20.99
N ALA A 23 2.33 24.83 -20.91
CA ALA A 23 2.92 23.55 -20.55
C ALA A 23 2.56 23.13 -19.11
N ALA A 24 2.59 24.07 -18.15
CA ALA A 24 2.21 23.82 -16.77
C ALA A 24 0.71 23.48 -16.63
N ALA A 25 -0.17 24.21 -17.32
CA ALA A 25 -1.61 23.94 -17.37
C ALA A 25 -1.90 22.56 -17.96
N ARG A 26 -1.23 22.20 -19.06
CA ARG A 26 -1.37 20.88 -19.69
C ARG A 26 -0.87 19.75 -18.79
N ILE A 27 0.22 19.93 -18.06
CA ILE A 27 0.70 18.96 -17.08
C ILE A 27 -0.30 18.82 -15.93
N ALA A 28 -0.85 19.92 -15.43
CA ALA A 28 -1.88 19.90 -14.39
C ALA A 28 -3.12 19.12 -14.84
N GLU A 29 -3.60 19.37 -16.07
CA GLU A 29 -4.72 18.62 -16.67
C GLU A 29 -4.40 17.12 -16.74
N LEU A 30 -3.24 16.73 -17.28
CA LEU A 30 -2.82 15.34 -17.38
C LEU A 30 -2.72 14.64 -16.01
N LEU A 31 -2.36 15.36 -14.95
CA LEU A 31 -2.31 14.83 -13.57
C LEU A 31 -3.70 14.60 -12.95
N THR A 32 -4.77 15.21 -13.49
CA THR A 32 -6.14 14.94 -13.04
C THR A 32 -6.74 13.67 -13.65
N ILE A 33 -6.19 13.18 -14.75
CA ILE A 33 -6.68 12.00 -15.44
C ILE A 33 -6.43 10.76 -14.57
N LYS A 34 -7.49 9.99 -14.30
CA LYS A 34 -7.37 8.65 -13.70
C LYS A 34 -6.79 7.70 -14.76
N PRO A 35 -5.61 7.10 -14.56
CA PRO A 35 -5.02 6.17 -15.53
C PRO A 35 -5.91 4.94 -15.76
N LYS A 36 -5.93 4.45 -17.00
CA LYS A 36 -6.79 3.33 -17.42
C LYS A 36 -6.51 2.03 -16.66
N TRP A 37 -5.27 1.77 -16.24
CA TRP A 37 -4.91 0.54 -15.53
C TRP A 37 -5.19 0.59 -14.02
N ARG A 38 -5.76 1.70 -13.51
CA ARG A 38 -6.11 1.85 -12.10
C ARG A 38 -6.97 0.68 -11.61
N GLY A 39 -6.48 -0.01 -10.60
CA GLY A 39 -7.14 -1.13 -9.93
C GLY A 39 -6.92 -2.50 -10.57
N TRP A 40 -6.53 -2.58 -11.86
CA TRP A 40 -6.42 -3.86 -12.57
C TRP A 40 -5.37 -4.81 -11.97
N ILE A 41 -4.23 -4.26 -11.53
CA ILE A 41 -3.17 -5.05 -10.87
C ILE A 41 -3.74 -5.82 -9.68
N HIS A 42 -4.49 -5.17 -8.79
CA HIS A 42 -5.11 -5.83 -7.63
C HIS A 42 -6.31 -6.69 -8.01
N THR A 43 -7.06 -6.35 -9.06
CA THR A 43 -8.13 -7.21 -9.60
C THR A 43 -7.60 -8.57 -10.04
N VAL A 44 -6.46 -8.61 -10.74
CA VAL A 44 -5.81 -9.87 -11.14
C VAL A 44 -5.14 -10.54 -9.94
N THR A 45 -4.54 -9.77 -9.03
CA THR A 45 -3.83 -10.34 -7.89
C THR A 45 -4.77 -10.98 -6.87
N ALA A 46 -5.97 -10.46 -6.65
CA ALA A 46 -6.91 -10.99 -5.66
C ALA A 46 -7.22 -12.51 -5.83
N PRO A 47 -7.62 -13.01 -7.01
CA PRO A 47 -7.83 -14.45 -7.19
C PRO A 47 -6.52 -15.24 -7.11
N LEU A 48 -5.39 -14.70 -7.58
CA LEU A 48 -4.08 -15.35 -7.46
C LEU A 48 -3.66 -15.50 -6.00
N ALA A 49 -3.86 -14.47 -5.18
CA ALA A 49 -3.59 -14.48 -3.76
C ALA A 49 -4.50 -15.48 -3.01
N LEU A 50 -5.76 -15.61 -3.41
CA LEU A 50 -6.66 -16.62 -2.87
C LEU A 50 -6.16 -18.05 -3.18
N ILE A 51 -5.81 -18.32 -4.45
CA ILE A 51 -5.31 -19.64 -4.87
C ILE A 51 -3.99 -19.96 -4.14
N ALA A 52 -3.05 -19.02 -4.12
CA ALA A 52 -1.77 -19.18 -3.43
C ALA A 52 -1.97 -19.39 -1.92
N GLY A 53 -2.89 -18.65 -1.30
CA GLY A 53 -3.24 -18.80 0.11
C GLY A 53 -3.86 -20.17 0.44
N ILE A 54 -4.78 -20.66 -0.39
CA ILE A 54 -5.35 -22.01 -0.25
C ILE A 54 -4.24 -23.06 -0.38
N ALA A 55 -3.36 -22.93 -1.37
CA ALA A 55 -2.23 -23.83 -1.57
C ALA A 55 -1.32 -23.86 -0.34
N LEU A 56 -0.94 -22.69 0.19
CA LEU A 56 -0.12 -22.58 1.40
C LEU A 56 -0.77 -23.28 2.61
N VAL A 57 -2.06 -23.04 2.85
CA VAL A 57 -2.79 -23.70 3.94
C VAL A 57 -2.87 -25.22 3.72
N ALA A 58 -3.05 -25.66 2.48
CA ALA A 58 -3.11 -27.09 2.16
C ALA A 58 -1.78 -27.79 2.47
N VAL A 59 -0.64 -27.19 2.08
CA VAL A 59 0.70 -27.79 2.25
C VAL A 59 1.29 -27.59 3.66
N ALA A 60 0.78 -26.66 4.45
CA ALA A 60 1.27 -26.43 5.81
C ALA A 60 1.14 -27.72 6.66
N PRO A 61 2.21 -28.16 7.36
CA PRO A 61 2.30 -29.53 7.89
C PRO A 61 1.50 -29.73 9.18
N THR A 62 1.30 -28.69 9.97
CA THR A 62 0.69 -28.77 11.30
C THR A 62 -0.53 -27.84 11.43
N PRO A 63 -1.50 -28.15 12.31
CA PRO A 63 -2.70 -27.33 12.46
C PRO A 63 -2.43 -25.85 12.79
N ASP A 64 -1.45 -25.57 13.64
CA ASP A 64 -1.03 -24.22 13.98
C ASP A 64 -0.46 -23.46 12.77
N ARG A 65 0.38 -24.11 11.96
CA ARG A 65 0.89 -23.53 10.71
C ARG A 65 -0.17 -23.34 9.64
N LYS A 66 -1.20 -24.20 9.60
CA LYS A 66 -2.38 -24.01 8.76
C LYS A 66 -3.16 -22.76 9.18
N ILE A 67 -3.38 -22.58 10.48
CA ILE A 67 -4.10 -21.41 11.03
C ILE A 67 -3.33 -20.11 10.73
N THR A 68 -2.04 -20.06 11.01
CA THR A 68 -1.24 -18.84 10.77
C THR A 68 -1.14 -18.51 9.28
N SER A 69 -1.02 -19.53 8.42
CA SER A 69 -1.09 -19.37 6.96
C SER A 69 -2.45 -18.87 6.48
N ALA A 70 -3.54 -19.34 7.07
CA ALA A 70 -4.89 -18.90 6.73
C ALA A 70 -5.12 -17.42 7.10
N ILE A 71 -4.53 -16.94 8.19
CA ILE A 71 -4.56 -15.53 8.58
C ILE A 71 -3.84 -14.66 7.54
N TYR A 72 -2.65 -15.09 7.08
CA TYR A 72 -1.94 -14.42 5.99
C TYR A 72 -2.77 -14.41 4.69
N ALA A 73 -3.31 -15.57 4.29
CA ALA A 73 -4.14 -15.69 3.10
C ALA A 73 -5.36 -14.76 3.15
N LEU A 74 -6.08 -14.74 4.28
CA LEU A 74 -7.25 -13.90 4.47
C LEU A 74 -6.91 -12.41 4.35
N THR A 75 -5.87 -11.96 5.04
CA THR A 75 -5.47 -10.54 5.00
C THR A 75 -4.98 -10.11 3.62
N GLY A 76 -4.28 -10.98 2.88
CA GLY A 76 -3.90 -10.75 1.49
C GLY A 76 -5.10 -10.64 0.54
N VAL A 77 -6.06 -11.56 0.65
CA VAL A 77 -7.31 -11.52 -0.14
C VAL A 77 -8.12 -10.26 0.18
N LEU A 78 -8.22 -9.88 1.45
CA LEU A 78 -8.88 -8.64 1.86
C LEU A 78 -8.19 -7.40 1.27
N LEU A 79 -6.87 -7.33 1.33
CA LEU A 79 -6.09 -6.23 0.75
C LEU A 79 -6.40 -6.07 -0.74
N PHE A 80 -6.12 -7.11 -1.53
CA PHE A 80 -6.25 -7.01 -2.99
C PHE A 80 -7.71 -6.93 -3.44
N GLY A 81 -8.60 -7.67 -2.79
CA GLY A 81 -10.03 -7.68 -3.09
C GLY A 81 -10.69 -6.33 -2.85
N ILE A 82 -10.51 -5.75 -1.65
CA ILE A 82 -11.08 -4.44 -1.33
C ILE A 82 -10.47 -3.35 -2.22
N SER A 83 -9.17 -3.41 -2.49
CA SER A 83 -8.50 -2.46 -3.38
C SER A 83 -9.01 -2.53 -4.82
N ALA A 84 -9.23 -3.74 -5.33
CA ALA A 84 -9.83 -3.98 -6.64
C ALA A 84 -11.25 -3.37 -6.71
N VAL A 85 -12.11 -3.71 -5.74
CA VAL A 85 -13.50 -3.18 -5.67
C VAL A 85 -13.51 -1.66 -5.59
N TYR A 86 -12.67 -1.08 -4.72
CA TYR A 86 -12.55 0.37 -4.55
C TYR A 86 -12.18 1.07 -5.86
N HIS A 87 -11.18 0.56 -6.59
CA HIS A 87 -10.67 1.24 -7.77
C HIS A 87 -11.44 0.97 -9.07
N ARG A 88 -12.11 -0.18 -9.18
CA ARG A 88 -12.81 -0.59 -10.41
C ARG A 88 -14.28 -0.16 -10.45
N GLY A 89 -14.95 -0.03 -9.31
CA GLY A 89 -16.37 0.32 -9.30
C GLY A 89 -16.65 1.82 -9.47
N ASN A 90 -17.86 2.11 -9.96
CA ASN A 90 -18.42 3.46 -10.02
C ASN A 90 -19.39 3.66 -8.85
N TRP A 91 -18.83 4.07 -7.71
CA TRP A 91 -19.56 4.10 -6.44
C TRP A 91 -20.12 5.49 -6.12
N SER A 92 -21.24 5.52 -5.41
CA SER A 92 -21.74 6.76 -4.81
C SER A 92 -20.69 7.38 -3.86
N PRO A 93 -20.72 8.71 -3.61
CA PRO A 93 -19.71 9.37 -2.78
C PRO A 93 -19.54 8.76 -1.39
N GLY A 94 -20.63 8.30 -0.76
CA GLY A 94 -20.61 7.64 0.54
C GLY A 94 -19.89 6.29 0.49
N VAL A 95 -20.27 5.42 -0.44
CA VAL A 95 -19.65 4.09 -0.62
C VAL A 95 -18.17 4.23 -0.97
N LYS A 96 -17.82 5.16 -1.87
CA LYS A 96 -16.43 5.43 -2.25
C LYS A 96 -15.58 5.87 -1.06
N ARG A 97 -16.16 6.63 -0.12
CA ARG A 97 -15.48 7.07 1.11
C ARG A 97 -15.20 5.88 2.04
N VAL A 98 -16.16 4.99 2.23
CA VAL A 98 -15.99 3.78 3.05
C VAL A 98 -14.97 2.84 2.43
N LEU A 99 -15.10 2.50 1.14
CA LEU A 99 -14.16 1.64 0.44
C LEU A 99 -12.73 2.18 0.46
N LYS A 100 -12.55 3.51 0.32
CA LYS A 100 -11.23 4.14 0.47
C LYS A 100 -10.65 3.95 1.86
N ARG A 101 -11.48 4.01 2.92
CA ARG A 101 -10.99 3.78 4.28
C ARG A 101 -10.55 2.34 4.45
N LEU A 102 -11.39 1.38 4.03
CA LEU A 102 -11.08 -0.05 4.08
C LEU A 102 -9.79 -0.39 3.32
N ASP A 103 -9.65 0.12 2.09
CA ASP A 103 -8.46 -0.05 1.24
C ASP A 103 -7.19 0.44 1.96
N HIS A 104 -7.25 1.61 2.61
CA HIS A 104 -6.11 2.15 3.33
C HIS A 104 -5.83 1.42 4.66
N THR A 105 -6.85 0.97 5.39
CA THR A 105 -6.67 0.27 6.68
C THR A 105 -6.19 -1.17 6.49
N ASN A 106 -6.52 -1.80 5.37
CA ASN A 106 -6.10 -3.17 5.07
C ASN A 106 -4.57 -3.33 4.96
N ILE A 107 -3.83 -2.24 4.71
CA ILE A 107 -2.36 -2.27 4.76
C ILE A 107 -1.87 -2.69 6.16
N MET A 108 -2.51 -2.22 7.23
CA MET A 108 -2.11 -2.61 8.60
C MET A 108 -2.45 -4.07 8.88
N LEU A 109 -3.58 -4.56 8.35
CA LEU A 109 -4.00 -5.95 8.51
C LEU A 109 -3.08 -6.91 7.75
N VAL A 110 -2.70 -6.60 6.51
CA VAL A 110 -1.78 -7.47 5.74
C VAL A 110 -0.36 -7.47 6.33
N ILE A 111 0.08 -6.37 6.95
CA ILE A 111 1.33 -6.36 7.72
C ILE A 111 1.22 -7.36 8.86
N ALA A 112 0.21 -7.23 9.74
CA ALA A 112 0.00 -8.17 10.85
C ALA A 112 -0.19 -9.63 10.38
N GLY A 113 -0.91 -9.82 9.29
CA GLY A 113 -1.09 -11.12 8.64
C GLY A 113 0.22 -11.72 8.13
N SER A 114 1.16 -10.90 7.64
CA SER A 114 2.50 -11.35 7.20
C SER A 114 3.38 -11.76 8.37
N TYR A 115 3.35 -11.00 9.48
CA TYR A 115 4.06 -11.39 10.70
C TYR A 115 3.56 -12.72 11.28
N THR A 116 2.27 -13.04 11.11
CA THR A 116 1.64 -14.18 11.78
C THR A 116 2.33 -15.52 11.50
N PRO A 117 2.44 -16.00 10.24
CA PRO A 117 3.18 -17.23 9.96
C PRO A 117 4.71 -17.04 10.08
N LEU A 118 5.26 -15.87 9.77
CA LEU A 118 6.71 -15.64 9.85
C LEU A 118 7.24 -15.74 11.29
N ALA A 119 6.64 -15.01 12.22
CA ALA A 119 7.03 -15.04 13.63
C ALA A 119 6.77 -16.43 14.23
N TRP A 120 5.63 -17.03 13.90
CA TRP A 120 5.25 -18.33 14.44
C TRP A 120 6.15 -19.49 13.98
N SER A 121 6.72 -19.38 12.78
CA SER A 121 7.63 -20.38 12.21
C SER A 121 9.10 -20.13 12.48
N LEU A 122 9.55 -18.87 12.56
CA LEU A 122 10.98 -18.53 12.60
C LEU A 122 11.48 -18.10 13.98
N LEU A 123 10.60 -17.88 14.96
CA LEU A 123 10.98 -17.47 16.32
C LEU A 123 10.61 -18.53 17.33
N ASP A 124 11.27 -18.50 18.49
CA ASP A 124 10.82 -19.25 19.65
C ASP A 124 9.42 -18.77 20.08
N ARG A 125 8.67 -19.67 20.73
CA ARG A 125 7.24 -19.45 21.00
C ARG A 125 6.97 -18.18 21.85
N PRO A 126 7.66 -17.94 22.99
CA PRO A 126 7.50 -16.70 23.75
C PRO A 126 7.71 -15.43 22.92
N THR A 127 8.81 -15.38 22.16
CA THR A 127 9.15 -14.22 21.32
C THR A 127 8.11 -14.00 20.22
N ALA A 128 7.69 -15.08 19.56
CA ALA A 128 6.64 -15.03 18.53
C ALA A 128 5.33 -14.46 19.11
N VAL A 129 4.87 -14.98 20.24
CA VAL A 129 3.62 -14.53 20.89
C VAL A 129 3.70 -13.05 21.26
N PHE A 130 4.81 -12.60 21.86
CA PHE A 130 5.00 -11.19 22.21
C PHE A 130 4.94 -10.29 20.97
N LEU A 131 5.69 -10.63 19.92
CA LEU A 131 5.71 -9.86 18.66
C LEU A 131 4.31 -9.80 18.03
N LEU A 132 3.59 -10.92 18.00
CA LEU A 132 2.24 -10.96 17.42
C LEU A 132 1.25 -10.12 18.20
N TRP A 133 1.28 -10.14 19.54
CA TRP A 133 0.44 -9.25 20.35
C TRP A 133 0.75 -7.78 20.07
N LEU A 134 2.02 -7.41 20.00
CA LEU A 134 2.44 -6.05 19.71
C LEU A 134 1.92 -5.59 18.33
N ILE A 135 2.17 -6.39 17.29
CA ILE A 135 1.81 -6.04 15.91
C ILE A 135 0.31 -6.04 15.70
N TRP A 136 -0.44 -7.04 16.19
CA TRP A 136 -1.89 -7.07 16.05
C TRP A 136 -2.57 -5.96 16.84
N SER A 137 -2.10 -5.65 18.05
CA SER A 137 -2.63 -4.52 18.83
C SER A 137 -2.41 -3.20 18.10
N ALA A 138 -1.19 -2.96 17.59
CA ALA A 138 -0.89 -1.76 16.82
C ALA A 138 -1.70 -1.67 15.52
N ALA A 139 -1.90 -2.80 14.81
CA ALA A 139 -2.71 -2.86 13.60
C ALA A 139 -4.19 -2.55 13.89
N ILE A 140 -4.78 -3.16 14.92
CA ILE A 140 -6.17 -2.93 15.32
C ILE A 140 -6.36 -1.48 15.76
N LEU A 141 -5.46 -0.95 16.60
CA LEU A 141 -5.51 0.45 17.01
C LEU A 141 -5.40 1.40 15.82
N GLY A 142 -4.51 1.12 14.86
CA GLY A 142 -4.38 1.92 13.64
C GLY A 142 -5.62 1.86 12.73
N VAL A 143 -6.26 0.70 12.62
CA VAL A 143 -7.54 0.51 11.90
C VAL A 143 -8.64 1.32 12.59
N LEU A 144 -8.82 1.16 13.91
CA LEU A 144 -9.81 1.89 14.69
C LEU A 144 -9.58 3.40 14.62
N PHE A 145 -8.34 3.85 14.77
CA PHE A 145 -7.96 5.25 14.63
C PHE A 145 -8.42 5.81 13.28
N ARG A 146 -8.23 5.07 12.18
CA ARG A 146 -8.64 5.51 10.84
C ARG A 146 -10.16 5.47 10.62
N LEU A 147 -10.85 4.52 11.23
CA LEU A 147 -12.30 4.37 11.09
C LEU A 147 -13.06 5.40 11.92
N LEU A 148 -12.58 5.68 13.13
CA LEU A 148 -13.20 6.60 14.10
C LEU A 148 -12.81 8.05 13.86
N TRP A 149 -11.53 8.35 13.55
CA TRP A 149 -11.08 9.72 13.28
C TRP A 149 -11.10 10.02 11.78
N THR A 150 -12.27 10.48 11.34
CA THR A 150 -12.57 10.64 9.91
C THR A 150 -11.82 11.76 9.19
N ASP A 151 -11.38 12.78 9.92
CA ASP A 151 -10.72 13.98 9.41
C ASP A 151 -9.21 14.04 9.72
N ALA A 152 -8.62 12.93 10.19
CA ALA A 152 -7.20 12.91 10.52
C ALA A 152 -6.30 13.20 9.29
N PRO A 153 -5.16 13.91 9.48
CA PRO A 153 -4.28 14.28 8.39
C PRO A 153 -3.75 13.07 7.62
N ARG A 154 -3.78 13.14 6.28
CA ARG A 154 -3.36 12.01 5.43
C ARG A 154 -1.90 11.58 5.63
N TRP A 155 -1.04 12.51 6.05
CA TRP A 155 0.38 12.23 6.27
C TRP A 155 0.63 11.33 7.48
N LEU A 156 -0.28 11.32 8.46
CA LEU A 156 -0.10 10.56 9.71
C LEU A 156 -0.09 9.04 9.50
N TYR A 157 -0.79 8.57 8.46
CA TYR A 157 -0.96 7.13 8.24
C TYR A 157 0.29 6.46 7.68
N VAL A 158 1.07 7.18 6.89
CA VAL A 158 2.26 6.63 6.21
C VAL A 158 3.33 6.19 7.23
N PRO A 159 3.72 7.02 8.20
CA PRO A 159 4.64 6.60 9.25
C PRO A 159 4.13 5.44 10.11
N ILE A 160 2.82 5.35 10.38
CA ILE A 160 2.27 4.30 11.25
C ILE A 160 2.49 2.91 10.63
N TYR A 161 2.10 2.71 9.37
CA TYR A 161 2.30 1.38 8.76
C TYR A 161 3.77 1.11 8.40
N ILE A 162 4.57 2.14 8.12
CA ILE A 162 6.03 1.97 7.96
C ILE A 162 6.65 1.50 9.28
N GLY A 163 6.32 2.15 10.40
CA GLY A 163 6.79 1.75 11.73
C GLY A 163 6.37 0.33 12.09
N LEU A 164 5.11 -0.03 11.80
CA LEU A 164 4.61 -1.41 11.99
C LEU A 164 5.40 -2.42 11.14
N GLY A 165 5.67 -2.11 9.87
CA GLY A 165 6.47 -2.96 8.98
C GLY A 165 7.92 -3.11 9.44
N CYS A 166 8.51 -2.05 9.98
CA CYS A 166 9.89 -2.04 10.48
C CYS A 166 10.09 -2.81 11.80
N GLY A 167 9.02 -3.23 12.50
CA GLY A 167 9.14 -4.07 13.70
C GLY A 167 9.96 -5.35 13.48
N SER A 168 9.94 -5.89 12.27
CA SER A 168 10.68 -7.08 11.85
C SER A 168 12.19 -6.87 11.86
N LEU A 169 12.66 -5.63 11.74
CA LEU A 169 14.09 -5.29 11.75
C LEU A 169 14.76 -5.70 13.06
N PHE A 170 14.06 -5.58 14.19
CA PHE A 170 14.56 -6.01 15.50
C PHE A 170 14.75 -7.53 15.62
N TYR A 171 14.07 -8.30 14.77
CA TYR A 171 14.10 -9.77 14.79
C TYR A 171 14.89 -10.36 13.61
N LEU A 172 15.51 -9.54 12.76
CA LEU A 172 16.31 -10.01 11.64
C LEU A 172 17.39 -11.01 12.04
N PRO A 173 18.18 -10.81 13.12
CA PRO A 173 19.19 -11.79 13.53
C PRO A 173 18.57 -13.18 13.79
N ALA A 174 17.42 -13.23 14.46
CA ALA A 174 16.70 -14.47 14.72
C ALA A 174 16.15 -15.10 13.44
N PHE A 175 15.60 -14.29 12.52
CA PHE A 175 15.15 -14.79 11.22
C PHE A 175 16.30 -15.36 10.39
N PHE A 176 17.46 -14.72 10.35
CA PHE A 176 18.64 -15.23 9.65
C PHE A 176 19.19 -16.51 10.28
N ALA A 177 19.16 -16.61 11.62
CA ALA A 177 19.56 -17.82 12.33
C ALA A 177 18.60 -19.00 12.04
N ALA A 178 17.30 -18.73 11.89
CA ALA A 178 16.30 -19.75 11.58
C ALA A 178 16.30 -20.16 10.11
N SER A 179 16.35 -19.21 9.18
CA SER A 179 16.34 -19.47 7.74
C SER A 179 16.87 -18.27 6.94
N VAL A 180 18.10 -18.41 6.42
CA VAL A 180 18.72 -17.38 5.57
C VAL A 180 17.87 -17.06 4.32
N PRO A 181 17.34 -18.04 3.56
CA PRO A 181 16.52 -17.73 2.39
C PRO A 181 15.24 -16.97 2.73
N ALA A 182 14.55 -17.35 3.81
CA ALA A 182 13.34 -16.65 4.25
C ALA A 182 13.67 -15.23 4.71
N ALA A 183 14.73 -15.04 5.50
CA ALA A 183 15.16 -13.73 5.97
C ALA A 183 15.53 -12.77 4.83
N LEU A 184 16.23 -13.24 3.79
CA LEU A 184 16.52 -12.44 2.60
C LEU A 184 15.25 -11.99 1.88
N LEU A 185 14.28 -12.88 1.70
CA LEU A 185 13.00 -12.56 1.08
C LEU A 185 12.15 -11.60 1.92
N ILE A 186 12.22 -11.68 3.25
CA ILE A 186 11.62 -10.69 4.16
C ILE A 186 12.22 -9.30 3.91
N CYS A 187 13.55 -9.20 3.84
CA CYS A 187 14.26 -7.95 3.54
C CYS A 187 13.90 -7.39 2.17
N VAL A 188 13.89 -8.23 1.12
CA VAL A 188 13.51 -7.84 -0.25
C VAL A 188 12.06 -7.34 -0.28
N GLY A 189 11.13 -8.09 0.32
CA GLY A 189 9.73 -7.66 0.41
C GLY A 189 9.56 -6.35 1.17
N GLY A 190 10.27 -6.18 2.30
CA GLY A 190 10.27 -4.93 3.06
C GLY A 190 10.79 -3.74 2.25
N ALA A 191 11.90 -3.91 1.53
CA ALA A 191 12.47 -2.90 0.65
C ALA A 191 11.51 -2.52 -0.49
N LEU A 192 10.84 -3.50 -1.10
CA LEU A 192 9.84 -3.27 -2.14
C LEU A 192 8.62 -2.49 -1.60
N TYR A 193 8.12 -2.83 -0.41
CA TYR A 193 7.05 -2.07 0.24
C TYR A 193 7.44 -0.61 0.47
N ILE A 194 8.64 -0.36 1.01
CA ILE A 194 9.16 0.99 1.26
C ILE A 194 9.31 1.75 -0.07
N ALA A 195 9.92 1.14 -1.09
CA ALA A 195 10.09 1.77 -2.40
C ALA A 195 8.74 2.16 -3.02
N GLY A 196 7.75 1.26 -2.99
CA GLY A 196 6.40 1.56 -3.44
C GLY A 196 5.78 2.74 -2.67
N ALA A 197 5.88 2.74 -1.33
CA ALA A 197 5.36 3.83 -0.49
C ALA A 197 6.04 5.17 -0.80
N VAL A 198 7.33 5.18 -1.09
CA VAL A 198 8.09 6.36 -1.51
C VAL A 198 7.58 6.89 -2.85
N PHE A 199 7.42 6.04 -3.88
CA PHE A 199 6.86 6.47 -5.17
C PHE A 199 5.45 7.03 -5.04
N TYR A 200 4.64 6.41 -4.18
CA TYR A 200 3.30 6.90 -3.87
C TYR A 200 3.32 8.29 -3.20
N ALA A 201 4.19 8.48 -2.20
CA ALA A 201 4.33 9.73 -1.46
C ALA A 201 4.84 10.87 -2.36
N LEU A 202 5.84 10.59 -3.20
CA LEU A 202 6.41 11.54 -4.15
C LEU A 202 5.48 11.85 -5.34
N LYS A 203 4.43 11.04 -5.54
CA LYS A 203 3.54 11.08 -6.72
C LYS A 203 4.31 11.00 -8.05
N LYS A 204 5.45 10.31 -8.03
CA LYS A 204 6.39 10.17 -9.15
C LYS A 204 7.11 8.82 -9.06
N PRO A 205 7.60 8.27 -10.19
CA PRO A 205 7.44 8.78 -11.55
C PRO A 205 6.04 8.52 -12.13
N ASN A 206 5.65 9.28 -13.15
CA ASN A 206 4.48 9.00 -13.98
C ASN A 206 4.95 8.50 -15.34
N ILE A 207 5.01 7.18 -15.51
CA ILE A 207 5.52 6.53 -16.74
C ILE A 207 4.58 6.81 -17.91
N SER A 208 3.26 6.78 -17.67
CA SER A 208 2.22 7.14 -18.63
C SER A 208 1.02 7.74 -17.90
N TYR A 209 0.77 9.03 -18.09
CA TYR A 209 -0.39 9.74 -17.51
C TYR A 209 -1.73 9.08 -17.84
N ARG A 210 -1.84 8.45 -19.02
CA ARG A 210 -3.08 7.81 -19.48
C ARG A 210 -3.22 6.36 -19.01
N HIS A 211 -2.12 5.64 -18.78
CA HIS A 211 -2.18 4.18 -18.57
C HIS A 211 -1.57 3.75 -17.23
N PHE A 212 -0.38 4.24 -16.87
CA PHE A 212 0.41 3.76 -15.74
C PHE A 212 1.14 4.91 -15.04
N GLY A 213 0.62 5.36 -13.91
CA GLY A 213 1.21 6.42 -13.08
C GLY A 213 1.87 5.87 -11.80
N PHE A 214 2.22 6.79 -10.90
CA PHE A 214 2.85 6.45 -9.62
C PHE A 214 2.02 5.51 -8.74
N HIS A 215 0.68 5.53 -8.87
CA HIS A 215 -0.21 4.68 -8.08
C HIS A 215 -0.21 3.24 -8.60
N GLU A 216 -0.18 3.06 -9.92
CA GLU A 216 -0.03 1.74 -10.52
C GLU A 216 1.35 1.15 -10.19
N LEU A 217 2.38 2.00 -10.15
CA LEU A 217 3.71 1.60 -9.68
C LEU A 217 3.68 1.17 -8.21
N PHE A 218 3.02 1.93 -7.33
CA PHE A 218 2.80 1.54 -5.94
C PHE A 218 2.12 0.16 -5.83
N HIS A 219 1.03 -0.07 -6.57
CA HIS A 219 0.35 -1.37 -6.60
C HIS A 219 1.27 -2.49 -7.09
N ALA A 220 2.06 -2.26 -8.15
CA ALA A 220 3.00 -3.26 -8.64
C ALA A 220 4.04 -3.65 -7.58
N PHE A 221 4.63 -2.66 -6.90
CA PHE A 221 5.57 -2.90 -5.80
C PHE A 221 4.91 -3.61 -4.62
N THR A 222 3.67 -3.28 -4.27
CA THR A 222 2.88 -4.00 -3.26
C THR A 222 2.71 -5.49 -3.62
N VAL A 223 2.38 -5.80 -4.88
CA VAL A 223 2.24 -7.20 -5.33
C VAL A 223 3.57 -7.94 -5.30
N LEU A 224 4.66 -7.32 -5.78
CA LEU A 224 5.99 -7.93 -5.74
C LEU A 224 6.47 -8.17 -4.31
N ALA A 225 6.24 -7.20 -3.42
CA ALA A 225 6.56 -7.33 -2.00
C ALA A 225 5.75 -8.46 -1.33
N PHE A 226 4.44 -8.53 -1.60
CA PHE A 226 3.58 -9.59 -1.12
C PHE A 226 4.03 -10.97 -1.62
N ALA A 227 4.44 -11.08 -2.89
CA ALA A 227 4.97 -12.32 -3.46
C ALA A 227 6.29 -12.74 -2.81
N ALA A 228 7.21 -11.80 -2.54
CA ALA A 228 8.44 -12.07 -1.82
C ALA A 228 8.16 -12.58 -0.38
N HIS A 229 7.22 -11.93 0.32
CA HIS A 229 6.79 -12.40 1.64
C HIS A 229 6.06 -13.75 1.58
N PHE A 230 5.23 -14.01 0.58
CA PHE A 230 4.61 -15.32 0.37
C PHE A 230 5.68 -16.42 0.22
N ALA A 231 6.71 -16.18 -0.59
CA ALA A 231 7.80 -17.13 -0.76
C ALA A 231 8.59 -17.35 0.55
N ALA A 232 8.86 -16.28 1.31
CA ALA A 232 9.47 -16.39 2.64
C ALA A 232 8.62 -17.22 3.60
N ILE A 233 7.31 -16.98 3.62
CA ILE A 233 6.34 -17.69 4.44
C ILE A 233 6.27 -19.16 4.04
N LEU A 234 6.24 -19.47 2.74
CA LEU A 234 6.23 -20.85 2.26
C LEU A 234 7.46 -21.61 2.75
N ILE A 235 8.65 -21.02 2.66
CA ILE A 235 9.89 -21.60 3.18
C ILE A 235 9.81 -21.82 4.69
N ALA A 236 9.39 -20.80 5.45
CA ALA A 236 9.31 -20.86 6.91
C ALA A 236 8.23 -21.85 7.41
N VAL A 237 7.11 -21.96 6.72
CA VAL A 237 6.01 -22.85 7.08
C VAL A 237 6.33 -24.32 6.76
N LEU A 238 7.23 -24.57 5.81
CA LEU A 238 7.62 -25.93 5.43
C LEU A 238 8.92 -26.41 6.10
N SER A 239 9.69 -25.53 6.75
CA SER A 239 10.92 -25.87 7.47
C SER A 239 10.68 -26.56 8.81
#